data_AF-A0A7S2AK62-F1
#
_entry.id   AF-A0A7S2AK62-F1
#
_cell.length_a   1.000
_cell.length_b   1.000
_cell.length_c   1.000
_cell.angle_alpha   90.00
_cell.angle_beta   90.00
_cell.angle_gamma   90.00
#
_symmetry.space_group_name_H-M   'P 1'
#
loop_
_entity.id
_entity.type
_entity.pdbx_description
1 polymer ?
#
loop_
_entity_poly.entity_id
_entity_poly.type
_entity_poly.pdbx_seq_one_letter_code
_entity_poly.pdbx_strand_id
1 'polypeptide(L)'
;MMKREDADEAEDTPMREEAFVPHPAPPAPVAPRYCTAHATSEQRVKTEPRFEECQQCHLRLQTNYADFAYCPPCSEKLERCMLCGSHAPSAGSYVPAQHLQHPAGLAGGCPAGPAAEPRGAVLPPPPPPARIAPRFCAVHDSSEKRNKGEPQQMECTDCHTRMQTNYTEFSLCPTCSSRRERCMICGAGAPSSGSRAPAPRSVEARSASELPAR
;
A
#
# COMPACT_ATOMS: atom_id res chain seq x y z
N MET A 1 48.89 62.85 -27.18
CA MET A 1 48.73 61.85 -28.26
C MET A 1 49.51 60.61 -27.86
N MET A 2 48.82 59.50 -27.55
CA MET A 2 49.27 58.09 -27.42
C MET A 2 48.06 57.35 -26.76
N LYS A 3 47.09 56.87 -27.57
CA LYS A 3 46.86 55.45 -27.96
C LYS A 3 46.79 54.52 -26.73
N ARG A 4 45.61 54.04 -26.27
CA ARG A 4 44.81 52.88 -26.78
C ARG A 4 45.78 51.77 -27.21
N GLU A 5 45.86 50.65 -26.51
CA GLU A 5 45.09 49.42 -26.77
C GLU A 5 45.52 48.37 -25.73
N ASP A 6 44.59 47.81 -24.97
CA ASP A 6 44.78 46.47 -24.38
C ASP A 6 43.51 45.69 -24.62
N ALA A 7 43.68 44.67 -25.45
CA ALA A 7 42.65 43.88 -26.09
C ALA A 7 42.27 42.70 -25.23
N ASP A 8 40.96 42.50 -25.18
CA ASP A 8 40.19 41.39 -24.65
C ASP A 8 40.62 40.06 -25.30
N GLU A 9 41.45 39.27 -24.61
CA GLU A 9 41.68 37.85 -24.95
C GLU A 9 40.61 37.00 -24.26
N ALA A 10 39.45 36.89 -24.91
CA ALA A 10 38.43 35.90 -24.58
C ALA A 10 38.90 34.52 -25.05
N GLU A 11 39.52 33.77 -24.13
CA GLU A 11 39.93 32.39 -24.32
C GLU A 11 38.68 31.48 -24.44
N ASP A 12 38.32 31.16 -25.68
CA ASP A 12 37.29 30.19 -26.06
C ASP A 12 37.70 28.79 -25.58
N THR A 13 37.23 28.43 -24.37
CA THR A 13 37.47 27.11 -23.80
C THR A 13 36.43 26.14 -24.38
N PRO A 14 36.82 25.16 -25.22
CA PRO A 14 35.87 24.21 -25.78
C PRO A 14 35.27 23.36 -24.66
N MET A 15 33.96 23.48 -24.47
CA MET A 15 33.22 22.69 -23.48
C MET A 15 33.42 21.21 -23.78
N ARG A 16 34.16 20.51 -22.91
CA ARG A 16 34.36 19.06 -22.99
C ARG A 16 33.00 18.39 -22.94
N GLU A 17 32.66 17.73 -24.04
CA GLU A 17 31.54 16.82 -24.15
C GLU A 17 31.72 15.68 -23.14
N GLU A 18 31.14 15.83 -21.95
CA GLU A 18 31.13 14.81 -20.91
C GLU A 18 30.35 13.62 -21.43
N ALA A 19 31.07 12.57 -21.84
CA ALA A 19 30.49 11.32 -22.27
C ALA A 19 29.51 10.82 -21.20
N PHE A 20 28.23 10.75 -21.57
CA PHE A 20 27.14 10.33 -20.72
C PHE A 20 27.41 8.89 -20.24
N VAL A 21 27.95 8.73 -19.03
CA VAL A 21 28.18 7.40 -18.44
C VAL A 21 26.80 6.82 -18.13
N PRO A 22 26.39 5.71 -18.78
CA PRO A 22 25.09 5.12 -18.51
C PRO A 22 25.03 4.69 -17.05
N HIS A 23 24.11 5.30 -16.29
CA HIS A 23 23.88 4.92 -14.91
C HIS A 23 23.40 3.46 -14.87
N PRO A 24 23.98 2.60 -14.02
CA PRO A 24 23.50 1.24 -13.86
C PRO A 24 22.03 1.27 -13.42
N ALA A 25 21.21 0.41 -14.03
CA ALA A 25 19.81 0.28 -13.68
C ALA A 25 19.67 0.01 -12.16
N PRO A 26 18.66 0.61 -11.49
CA PRO A 26 18.46 0.40 -10.06
C PRO A 26 18.28 -1.10 -9.77
N PRO A 27 18.88 -1.63 -8.70
CA PRO A 27 18.78 -3.04 -8.37
C PRO A 27 17.32 -3.43 -8.13
N ALA A 28 16.92 -4.60 -8.63
CA ALA A 28 15.58 -5.13 -8.41
C ALA A 28 15.30 -5.31 -6.91
N PRO A 29 14.06 -5.09 -6.45
CA PRO A 29 13.69 -5.25 -5.06
C PRO A 29 13.83 -6.73 -4.64
N VAL A 30 14.58 -6.97 -3.58
CA VAL A 30 14.85 -8.32 -3.05
C VAL A 30 13.93 -8.62 -1.87
N ALA A 31 13.32 -9.81 -1.85
CA ALA A 31 12.48 -10.25 -0.74
C ALA A 31 13.32 -10.51 0.52
N PRO A 32 12.89 -10.07 1.71
CA PRO A 32 13.58 -10.39 2.96
C PRO A 32 13.44 -11.87 3.34
N ARG A 33 14.47 -12.43 3.96
CA ARG A 33 14.48 -13.81 4.47
C ARG A 33 14.09 -13.91 5.93
N TYR A 34 13.39 -14.98 6.29
CA TYR A 34 12.98 -15.26 7.66
C TYR A 34 13.27 -16.72 8.03
N CYS A 35 13.79 -16.95 9.24
CA CYS A 35 13.96 -18.30 9.76
C CYS A 35 12.61 -18.88 10.20
N THR A 36 12.58 -20.15 10.60
CA THR A 36 11.36 -20.85 11.06
C THR A 36 10.71 -20.22 12.29
N ALA A 37 11.51 -19.57 13.15
CA ALA A 37 11.01 -18.84 14.31
C ALA A 37 10.33 -17.50 13.95
N HIS A 38 10.54 -16.99 12.72
CA HIS A 38 9.98 -15.74 12.21
C HIS A 38 9.25 -15.93 10.87
N ALA A 39 8.87 -17.16 10.54
CA ALA A 39 8.34 -17.52 9.24
C ALA A 39 6.99 -16.83 8.98
N THR A 40 6.15 -16.69 10.00
CA THR A 40 4.83 -16.09 9.88
C THR A 40 4.82 -14.63 10.36
N SER A 41 3.82 -13.85 9.95
CA SER A 41 3.65 -12.46 10.40
C SER A 41 3.40 -12.35 11.90
N GLU A 42 2.73 -13.34 12.49
CA GLU A 42 2.34 -13.37 13.91
C GLU A 42 3.56 -13.58 14.81
N GLN A 43 4.58 -14.28 14.32
CA GLN A 43 5.84 -14.51 15.02
C GLN A 43 6.75 -13.27 15.02
N ARG A 44 6.45 -12.27 14.18
CA ARG A 44 7.25 -11.04 14.06
C ARG A 44 6.63 -9.97 14.94
N VAL A 45 7.15 -9.83 16.15
CA VAL A 45 6.68 -8.83 17.11
C VAL A 45 6.85 -7.44 16.50
N LYS A 46 5.78 -6.65 16.49
CA LYS A 46 5.79 -5.27 16.01
C LYS A 46 5.81 -4.29 17.18
N THR A 47 6.65 -3.27 17.09
CA THR A 47 6.80 -2.17 18.04
C THR A 47 6.58 -0.83 17.33
N GLU A 48 6.80 0.28 18.05
CA GLU A 48 6.80 1.61 17.43
C GLU A 48 7.90 1.71 16.34
N PRO A 49 7.63 2.40 15.22
CA PRO A 49 8.61 2.56 14.15
C PRO A 49 9.90 3.24 14.62
N ARG A 50 11.05 2.65 14.31
CA ARG A 50 12.38 3.18 14.67
C ARG A 50 13.40 2.92 13.55
N PHE A 51 14.54 3.61 13.61
CA PHE A 51 15.64 3.38 12.68
C PHE A 51 16.64 2.39 13.28
N GLU A 52 16.90 1.32 12.54
CA GLU A 52 17.87 0.29 12.90
C GLU A 52 18.96 0.20 11.83
N GLU A 53 20.15 -0.27 12.23
CA GLU A 53 21.32 -0.42 11.33
C GLU A 53 21.56 -1.87 10.97
N CYS A 54 21.78 -2.15 9.68
CA CYS A 54 22.16 -3.48 9.22
C CYS A 54 23.52 -3.87 9.80
N GLN A 55 23.62 -5.04 10.44
CA GLN A 55 24.88 -5.52 11.03
C GLN A 55 25.99 -5.79 10.01
N GLN A 56 25.65 -5.97 8.71
CA GLN A 56 26.62 -6.25 7.66
C GLN A 56 27.07 -5.00 6.88
N CYS A 57 26.14 -4.11 6.53
CA CYS A 57 26.42 -2.97 5.65
C CYS A 57 26.15 -1.60 6.27
N HIS A 58 25.69 -1.56 7.53
CA HIS A 58 25.37 -0.34 8.27
C HIS A 58 24.33 0.57 7.62
N LEU A 59 23.58 0.07 6.63
CA LEU A 59 22.44 0.78 6.06
C LEU A 59 21.38 0.99 7.14
N ARG A 60 20.97 2.25 7.33
CA ARG A 60 19.88 2.64 8.23
C ARG A 60 18.52 2.40 7.57
N LEU A 61 17.70 1.57 8.19
CA LEU A 61 16.35 1.26 7.73
C LEU A 61 15.33 1.58 8.81
N GLN A 62 14.21 2.18 8.40
CA GLN A 62 13.06 2.32 9.28
C GLN A 62 12.32 0.98 9.35
N THR A 63 12.13 0.46 10.55
CA THR A 63 11.46 -0.81 10.82
C THR A 63 10.52 -0.67 12.00
N ASN A 64 9.44 -1.45 12.00
CA ASN A 64 8.52 -1.58 13.13
C ASN A 64 8.62 -2.96 13.78
N TYR A 65 9.64 -3.76 13.48
CA TYR A 65 9.85 -5.05 14.13
C TYR A 65 10.68 -4.87 15.41
N ALA A 66 10.36 -5.64 16.46
CA ALA A 66 11.06 -5.61 17.75
C ALA A 66 12.55 -5.96 17.62
N ASP A 67 12.87 -6.85 16.69
CA ASP A 67 14.21 -7.33 16.40
C ASP A 67 14.61 -6.99 14.96
N PHE A 68 15.89 -6.64 14.76
CA PHE A 68 16.46 -6.37 13.44
C PHE A 68 17.95 -6.71 13.42
N ALA A 69 18.39 -7.45 12.39
CA ALA A 69 19.78 -7.86 12.22
C ALA A 69 20.35 -7.46 10.85
N TYR A 70 19.59 -7.66 9.77
CA TYR A 70 20.09 -7.44 8.41
C TYR A 70 19.08 -6.71 7.54
N CYS A 71 19.55 -5.94 6.56
CA CYS A 71 18.69 -5.40 5.51
C CYS A 71 18.25 -6.51 4.53
N PRO A 72 17.18 -6.30 3.73
CA PRO A 72 16.71 -7.33 2.79
C PRO A 72 17.80 -7.88 1.85
N PRO A 73 18.63 -7.04 1.19
CA PRO A 73 19.72 -7.53 0.35
C PRO A 73 20.78 -8.36 1.09
N CYS A 74 21.17 -7.96 2.31
CA CYS A 74 22.13 -8.71 3.11
C CYS A 74 21.52 -10.02 3.63
N SER A 75 20.23 -10.02 4.00
CA SER A 75 19.52 -11.23 4.43
C SER A 75 19.48 -12.29 3.33
N GLU A 76 19.27 -11.87 2.08
CA GLU A 76 19.31 -12.75 0.90
C GLU A 76 20.72 -13.26 0.63
N LYS A 77 21.70 -12.35 0.54
CA LYS A 77 23.11 -12.69 0.23
C LYS A 77 23.74 -13.62 1.27
N LEU A 78 23.35 -13.50 2.53
CA LEU A 78 23.89 -14.29 3.64
C LEU A 78 23.04 -15.50 4.02
N GLU A 79 21.86 -15.68 3.40
CA GLU A 79 20.88 -16.71 3.75
C GLU A 79 20.51 -16.70 5.25
N ARG A 80 20.35 -15.48 5.80
CA ARG A 80 20.08 -15.24 7.23
C ARG A 80 18.79 -14.48 7.41
N CYS A 81 18.12 -14.74 8.53
CA CYS A 81 16.90 -14.05 8.91
C CYS A 81 17.16 -12.56 9.10
N MET A 82 16.32 -11.73 8.48
CA MET A 82 16.34 -10.27 8.57
C MET A 82 16.21 -9.77 10.02
N LEU A 83 15.48 -10.49 10.89
CA LEU A 83 15.15 -10.06 12.25
C LEU A 83 16.20 -10.50 13.28
N CYS A 84 16.58 -11.78 13.30
CA CYS A 84 17.47 -12.33 14.33
C CYS A 84 18.82 -12.85 13.81
N GLY A 85 19.03 -12.90 12.49
CA GLY A 85 20.27 -13.39 11.90
C GLY A 85 20.49 -14.91 11.89
N SER A 86 19.54 -15.70 12.38
CA SER A 86 19.57 -17.17 12.29
C SER A 86 19.46 -17.66 10.83
N HIS A 87 19.93 -18.87 10.55
CA HIS A 87 19.90 -19.48 9.21
C HIS A 87 18.46 -19.52 8.63
N ALA A 88 18.32 -19.06 7.39
CA ALA A 88 17.05 -18.94 6.67
C ALA A 88 17.25 -19.32 5.19
N PRO A 89 17.28 -20.63 4.86
CA PRO A 89 17.58 -21.10 3.51
C PRO A 89 16.45 -20.85 2.50
N SER A 90 15.25 -20.52 2.97
CA SER A 90 14.10 -20.23 2.10
C SER A 90 13.93 -18.72 1.89
N ALA A 91 13.92 -18.28 0.63
CA ALA A 91 13.55 -16.91 0.27
C ALA A 91 12.06 -16.66 0.54
N GLY A 92 11.72 -15.48 1.06
CA GLY A 92 10.33 -15.07 1.21
C GLY A 92 9.67 -14.83 -0.15
N SER A 93 8.39 -15.15 -0.30
CA SER A 93 7.63 -14.84 -1.53
C SER A 93 7.19 -13.37 -1.61
N TYR A 94 7.28 -12.63 -0.50
CA TYR A 94 6.74 -11.27 -0.41
C TYR A 94 7.84 -10.24 -0.67
N VAL A 95 7.77 -9.58 -1.84
CA VAL A 95 8.54 -8.37 -2.13
C VAL A 95 7.64 -7.18 -1.80
N PRO A 96 7.88 -6.43 -0.71
CA PRO A 96 7.12 -5.22 -0.46
C PRO A 96 7.34 -4.26 -1.64
N ALA A 97 6.25 -3.68 -2.14
CA ALA A 97 6.34 -2.55 -3.06
C ALA A 97 7.17 -1.49 -2.34
N GLN A 98 8.40 -1.26 -2.81
CA GLN A 98 9.26 -0.27 -2.20
C GLN A 98 8.56 1.06 -2.39
N HIS A 99 8.02 1.59 -1.29
CA HIS A 99 7.58 2.97 -1.22
C HIS A 99 8.87 3.79 -1.30
N LEU A 100 9.39 3.96 -2.52
CA LEU A 100 10.29 5.03 -2.88
C LEU A 100 9.51 6.30 -2.56
N GLN A 101 9.59 6.73 -1.30
CA GLN A 101 9.42 8.13 -0.95
C GLN A 101 10.58 8.83 -1.65
N HIS A 102 10.39 9.07 -2.95
CA HIS A 102 11.16 10.07 -3.66
C HIS A 102 11.01 11.35 -2.84
N PRO A 103 12.10 11.99 -2.40
CA PRO A 103 11.99 13.35 -1.91
C PRO A 103 11.39 14.16 -3.06
N ALA A 104 10.13 14.55 -2.91
CA ALA A 104 9.47 15.51 -3.77
C ALA A 104 10.17 16.85 -3.53
N GLY A 105 11.26 17.08 -4.26
CA GLY A 105 12.13 18.22 -4.03
C GLY A 105 13.18 18.30 -5.11
N LEU A 106 12.77 18.66 -6.32
CA LEU A 106 13.10 19.95 -6.93
C LEU A 106 12.61 19.96 -8.38
N ALA A 107 11.64 20.85 -8.62
CA ALA A 107 11.26 21.28 -9.95
C ALA A 107 12.47 21.97 -10.61
N GLY A 108 12.98 21.41 -11.70
CA GLY A 108 13.95 22.04 -12.57
C GLY A 108 13.60 21.68 -14.01
N GLY A 109 13.01 22.64 -14.73
CA GLY A 109 12.49 22.45 -16.07
C GLY A 109 13.56 22.03 -17.08
N CYS A 110 13.19 21.17 -18.01
CA CYS A 110 13.94 20.94 -19.24
C CYS A 110 13.28 21.74 -20.39
N PRO A 111 14.06 22.51 -21.17
CA PRO A 111 13.57 23.23 -22.34
C PRO A 111 13.29 22.27 -23.50
N ALA A 112 12.35 22.70 -24.35
CA ALA A 112 11.85 21.99 -25.51
C ALA A 112 12.95 21.69 -26.54
N GLY A 113 13.12 20.41 -26.87
CA GLY A 113 13.87 19.93 -28.04
C GLY A 113 12.92 19.31 -29.08
N PRO A 114 13.25 19.37 -30.38
CA PRO A 114 12.31 19.10 -31.47
C PRO A 114 12.16 17.60 -31.80
N ALA A 115 10.91 17.29 -32.15
CA ALA A 115 10.33 16.14 -32.84
C ALA A 115 11.29 15.09 -33.45
N ALA A 116 11.28 13.88 -32.87
CA ALA A 116 11.62 12.64 -33.56
C ALA A 116 10.79 11.44 -33.06
N GLU A 117 9.90 10.98 -33.95
CA GLU A 117 9.18 9.69 -34.10
C GLU A 117 8.39 9.02 -32.96
N PRO A 118 7.18 8.47 -33.25
CA PRO A 118 6.25 7.92 -32.27
C PRO A 118 6.66 6.50 -31.85
N ARG A 119 7.62 6.41 -30.93
CA ARG A 119 7.88 5.17 -30.19
C ARG A 119 6.69 4.89 -29.28
N GLY A 120 6.12 3.69 -29.46
CA GLY A 120 4.89 3.22 -28.81
C GLY A 120 4.81 3.62 -27.34
N ALA A 121 3.81 4.46 -27.03
CA ALA A 121 3.49 4.86 -25.68
C ALA A 121 3.29 3.59 -24.84
N VAL A 122 4.26 3.31 -23.98
CA VAL A 122 4.10 2.33 -22.91
C VAL A 122 3.01 2.89 -22.02
N LEU A 123 1.77 2.44 -22.23
CA LEU A 123 0.66 2.82 -21.39
C LEU A 123 1.03 2.49 -19.94
N PRO A 124 0.78 3.41 -18.99
CA PRO A 124 0.99 3.11 -17.59
C PRO A 124 0.23 1.82 -17.24
N PRO A 125 0.82 0.92 -16.43
CA PRO A 125 0.13 -0.30 -16.04
C PRO A 125 -1.25 0.07 -15.47
N PRO A 126 -2.32 -0.65 -15.85
CA PRO A 126 -3.66 -0.32 -15.39
C PRO A 126 -3.67 -0.28 -13.86
N PRO A 127 -4.36 0.70 -13.25
CA PRO A 127 -4.44 0.78 -11.81
C PRO A 127 -4.97 -0.56 -11.25
N PRO A 128 -4.43 -1.04 -10.12
CA PRO A 128 -4.90 -2.27 -9.52
C PRO A 128 -6.42 -2.18 -9.31
N PRO A 129 -7.18 -3.27 -9.55
CA PRO A 129 -8.63 -3.25 -9.43
C PRO A 129 -9.01 -2.77 -8.02
N ALA A 130 -9.85 -1.73 -7.95
CA ALA A 130 -10.30 -1.17 -6.69
C ALA A 130 -10.94 -2.28 -5.84
N ARG A 131 -10.43 -2.48 -4.62
CA ARG A 131 -10.99 -3.46 -3.69
C ARG A 131 -12.35 -2.94 -3.23
N ILE A 132 -13.42 -3.51 -3.78
CA ILE A 132 -14.80 -3.18 -3.38
C ILE A 132 -15.01 -3.64 -1.94
N ALA A 133 -15.26 -2.69 -1.03
CA ALA A 133 -15.55 -3.00 0.37
C ALA A 133 -16.87 -3.79 0.48
N PRO A 134 -16.92 -4.92 1.20
CA PRO A 134 -18.17 -5.66 1.41
C PRO A 134 -19.14 -4.90 2.33
N ARG A 135 -20.44 -5.10 2.13
CA ARG A 135 -21.50 -4.51 2.99
C ARG A 135 -21.91 -5.48 4.09
N PHE A 136 -22.26 -4.93 5.24
CA PHE A 136 -22.77 -5.67 6.37
C PHE A 136 -24.02 -4.99 6.94
N CYS A 137 -25.03 -5.77 7.30
CA CYS A 137 -26.22 -5.26 7.98
C CYS A 137 -25.91 -4.92 9.44
N ALA A 138 -26.84 -4.29 10.17
CA ALA A 138 -26.67 -3.92 11.59
C ALA A 138 -26.41 -5.13 12.53
N VAL A 139 -26.81 -6.33 12.12
CA VAL A 139 -26.51 -7.58 12.84
C VAL A 139 -25.06 -8.02 12.62
N HIS A 140 -24.42 -7.59 11.53
CA HIS A 140 -23.05 -7.98 11.16
C HIS A 140 -22.10 -6.78 10.99
N ASP A 141 -22.48 -5.60 11.48
CA ASP A 141 -21.78 -4.34 11.25
C ASP A 141 -20.39 -4.31 11.91
N SER A 142 -20.24 -4.97 13.05
CA SER A 142 -18.98 -5.10 13.78
C SER A 142 -18.28 -6.42 13.47
N SER A 143 -16.97 -6.49 13.73
CA SER A 143 -16.18 -7.70 13.45
C SER A 143 -16.48 -8.84 14.42
N GLU A 144 -16.95 -8.50 15.61
CA GLU A 144 -17.28 -9.38 16.74
C GLU A 144 -18.63 -10.07 16.54
N LYS A 145 -19.57 -9.41 15.86
CA LYS A 145 -20.87 -10.00 15.51
C LYS A 145 -20.80 -10.96 14.32
N ARG A 146 -19.66 -11.04 13.62
CA ARG A 146 -19.47 -11.93 12.47
C ARG A 146 -18.89 -13.24 12.97
N ASN A 147 -19.66 -14.31 12.87
CA ASN A 147 -19.17 -15.65 13.23
C ASN A 147 -18.06 -16.07 12.27
N LYS A 148 -16.85 -16.25 12.82
CA LYS A 148 -15.67 -16.71 12.09
C LYS A 148 -15.38 -18.17 12.47
N GLY A 149 -15.15 -19.01 11.48
CA GLY A 149 -14.76 -20.41 11.62
C GLY A 149 -13.51 -20.73 10.78
N GLU A 150 -13.34 -22.01 10.46
CA GLU A 150 -12.26 -22.48 9.60
C GLU A 150 -12.41 -21.90 8.17
N PRO A 151 -11.30 -21.54 7.48
CA PRO A 151 -11.36 -21.07 6.10
C PRO A 151 -11.97 -22.10 5.16
N GLN A 152 -13.06 -21.74 4.48
CA GLN A 152 -13.79 -22.61 3.56
C GLN A 152 -14.03 -21.92 2.21
N GLN A 153 -14.23 -22.71 1.15
CA GLN A 153 -14.72 -22.20 -0.13
C GLN A 153 -16.25 -22.16 -0.11
N MET A 154 -16.82 -20.97 -0.30
CA MET A 154 -18.26 -20.77 -0.41
C MET A 154 -18.61 -20.09 -1.73
N GLU A 155 -19.85 -20.30 -2.20
CA GLU A 155 -20.32 -19.83 -3.49
C GLU A 155 -21.32 -18.68 -3.34
N CYS A 156 -21.16 -17.62 -4.12
CA CYS A 156 -22.08 -16.48 -4.09
C CYS A 156 -23.44 -16.91 -4.63
N THR A 157 -24.51 -16.69 -3.88
CA THR A 157 -25.88 -17.10 -4.28
C THR A 157 -26.43 -16.29 -5.46
N ASP A 158 -25.73 -15.23 -5.90
CA ASP A 158 -26.15 -14.38 -7.02
C ASP A 158 -25.35 -14.64 -8.30
N CYS A 159 -24.02 -14.66 -8.20
CA CYS A 159 -23.14 -14.77 -9.36
C CYS A 159 -22.38 -16.09 -9.44
N HIS A 160 -22.61 -17.02 -8.50
CA HIS A 160 -21.98 -18.34 -8.43
C HIS A 160 -20.45 -18.34 -8.40
N THR A 161 -19.83 -17.18 -8.12
CA THR A 161 -18.38 -17.08 -7.95
C THR A 161 -17.99 -17.71 -6.61
N ARG A 162 -17.02 -18.63 -6.65
CA ARG A 162 -16.42 -19.23 -5.47
C ARG A 162 -15.44 -18.27 -4.80
N MET A 163 -15.53 -18.15 -3.48
CA MET A 163 -14.66 -17.33 -2.66
C MET A 163 -14.20 -18.10 -1.43
N GLN A 164 -12.93 -17.92 -1.07
CA GLN A 164 -12.44 -18.39 0.22
C GLN A 164 -12.81 -17.38 1.30
N THR A 165 -13.47 -17.85 2.36
CA THR A 165 -13.88 -17.02 3.48
C THR A 165 -13.75 -17.79 4.78
N ASN A 166 -13.54 -17.06 5.88
CA ASN A 166 -13.55 -17.60 7.23
C ASN A 166 -14.86 -17.34 7.96
N TYR A 167 -15.89 -16.79 7.31
CA TYR A 167 -17.20 -16.64 7.92
C TYR A 167 -17.93 -17.98 7.89
N THR A 168 -18.62 -18.36 8.98
CA THR A 168 -19.42 -19.60 9.01
C THR A 168 -20.65 -19.52 8.11
N GLU A 169 -21.09 -18.30 7.80
CA GLU A 169 -22.22 -18.01 6.92
C GLU A 169 -21.75 -17.09 5.79
N PHE A 170 -22.20 -17.36 4.56
CA PHE A 170 -21.88 -16.56 3.39
C PHE A 170 -23.02 -16.62 2.39
N SER A 171 -23.43 -15.46 1.88
CA SER A 171 -24.50 -15.35 0.90
C SER A 171 -24.02 -14.69 -0.39
N LEU A 172 -23.25 -13.60 -0.30
CA LEU A 172 -22.91 -12.76 -1.46
C LEU A 172 -21.41 -12.47 -1.51
N CYS A 173 -20.83 -12.38 -2.71
CA CYS A 173 -19.48 -11.85 -2.88
C CYS A 173 -19.44 -10.32 -2.61
N PRO A 174 -18.26 -9.71 -2.36
CA PRO A 174 -18.15 -8.27 -2.10
C PRO A 174 -18.79 -7.40 -3.20
N THR A 175 -18.66 -7.80 -4.46
CA THR A 175 -19.26 -7.09 -5.60
C THR A 175 -20.78 -7.17 -5.58
N CYS A 176 -21.36 -8.36 -5.38
CA CYS A 176 -22.82 -8.53 -5.35
C CYS A 176 -23.45 -7.90 -4.10
N SER A 177 -22.77 -7.99 -2.95
CA SER A 177 -23.16 -7.34 -1.70
C SER A 177 -23.25 -5.82 -1.87
N SER A 178 -22.25 -5.19 -2.48
CA SER A 178 -22.25 -3.75 -2.77
C SER A 178 -23.27 -3.36 -3.83
N ARG A 179 -23.38 -4.14 -4.92
CA ARG A 179 -24.33 -3.89 -6.02
C ARG A 179 -25.79 -3.98 -5.57
N ARG A 180 -26.10 -4.86 -4.61
CA ARG A 180 -27.47 -5.10 -4.13
C ARG A 180 -27.80 -4.42 -2.81
N GLU A 181 -26.85 -3.72 -2.20
CA GLU A 181 -27.01 -3.13 -0.85
C GLU A 181 -27.45 -4.17 0.19
N ARG A 182 -26.85 -5.37 0.11
CA ARG A 182 -27.16 -6.52 0.95
C ARG A 182 -25.92 -7.01 1.68
N CYS A 183 -26.11 -7.53 2.87
CA CYS A 183 -25.06 -8.07 3.71
C CYS A 183 -24.37 -9.26 3.02
N MET A 184 -23.03 -9.24 3.00
CA MET A 184 -22.20 -10.31 2.45
C MET A 184 -22.46 -11.67 3.14
N ILE A 185 -22.74 -11.65 4.45
CA ILE A 185 -22.86 -12.84 5.30
C ILE A 185 -24.25 -13.49 5.16
N CYS A 186 -25.31 -12.75 5.48
CA CYS A 186 -26.68 -13.29 5.53
C CYS A 186 -27.61 -12.79 4.41
N GLY A 187 -27.16 -11.88 3.55
CA GLY A 187 -28.01 -11.29 2.51
C GLY A 187 -29.11 -10.35 3.03
N ALA A 188 -29.17 -9.98 4.31
CA ALA A 188 -30.12 -8.97 4.79
C ALA A 188 -29.80 -7.57 4.23
N GLY A 189 -30.76 -6.65 4.18
CA GLY A 189 -30.52 -5.26 3.76
C GLY A 189 -29.41 -4.61 4.60
N ALA A 190 -28.44 -3.97 3.94
CA ALA A 190 -27.29 -3.34 4.57
C ALA A 190 -27.20 -1.89 4.09
N PRO A 191 -27.54 -0.90 4.93
CA PRO A 191 -27.44 0.49 4.52
C PRO A 191 -25.99 0.82 4.15
N SER A 192 -25.83 1.73 3.19
CA SER A 192 -24.51 2.14 2.72
C SER A 192 -23.71 2.77 3.87
N SER A 193 -22.72 2.04 4.37
CA SER A 193 -21.77 2.43 5.43
C SER A 193 -20.97 3.72 5.18
N GLY A 194 -21.26 4.48 4.11
CA GLY A 194 -20.66 5.78 3.80
C GLY A 194 -21.63 6.96 3.90
N SER A 195 -22.94 6.72 3.99
CA SER A 195 -23.89 7.79 4.24
C SER A 195 -24.08 7.90 5.74
N ARG A 196 -23.19 8.65 6.38
CA ARG A 196 -23.43 9.18 7.73
C ARG A 196 -24.73 9.95 7.63
N ALA A 197 -25.85 9.33 8.03
CA ALA A 197 -27.13 10.02 8.10
C ALA A 197 -26.91 11.29 8.94
N PRO A 198 -27.37 12.47 8.50
CA PRO A 198 -27.37 13.63 9.39
C PRO A 198 -28.08 13.21 10.67
N ALA A 199 -27.49 13.55 11.82
CA ALA A 199 -28.01 13.17 13.14
C ALA A 199 -29.53 13.40 13.16
N PRO A 200 -30.34 12.42 13.63
CA PRO A 200 -31.77 12.63 13.76
C PRO A 200 -31.98 13.89 14.59
N ARG A 201 -32.53 14.94 13.98
CA ARG A 201 -32.96 16.13 14.72
C ARG A 201 -34.01 15.63 15.70
N SER A 202 -33.70 15.73 16.99
CA SER A 202 -34.62 15.43 18.08
C SER A 202 -35.93 16.15 17.81
N VAL A 203 -36.94 15.42 17.34
CA VAL A 203 -38.32 15.89 17.38
C VAL A 203 -38.74 15.80 18.84
N GLU A 204 -38.63 16.92 19.54
CA GLU A 204 -39.20 17.10 20.87
C GLU A 204 -40.67 16.65 20.82
N ALA A 205 -40.96 15.60 21.58
CA ALA A 205 -42.31 15.13 21.80
C ALA A 205 -43.13 16.25 22.44
N ARG A 206 -44.03 16.85 21.65
CA ARG A 206 -45.08 17.69 22.19
C ARG A 206 -46.07 16.79 22.94
N SER A 207 -45.98 16.82 24.27
CA SER A 207 -46.99 16.29 25.19
C SER A 207 -48.35 16.90 24.87
N ALA A 208 -49.29 16.06 24.42
CA ALA A 208 -50.71 16.38 24.36
C ALA A 208 -51.38 15.75 25.59
N SER A 209 -51.58 16.55 26.62
CA SER A 209 -52.35 16.19 27.82
C SER A 209 -53.58 17.11 27.90
N GLU A 210 -54.68 16.74 27.24
CA GLU A 210 -55.99 17.34 27.52
C GLU A 210 -57.08 16.28 27.27
N LEU A 211 -57.65 15.78 28.36
CA LEU A 211 -58.89 15.00 28.39
C LEU A 211 -59.90 15.80 29.23
N PRO A 212 -61.06 16.21 28.68
CA PRO A 212 -62.13 16.76 29.49
C PRO A 212 -62.96 15.64 30.12
N ALA A 213 -63.26 15.81 31.40
CA ALA A 213 -64.17 14.98 32.17
C ALA A 213 -65.63 15.22 31.77
N ARG A 214 -66.43 14.15 31.77
CA ARG A 214 -67.89 14.18 31.91
C ARG A 214 -68.32 13.08 32.86
#